data_AF-A0A4S2DMQ1-F1
#
_entry.id   AF-A0A4S2DMQ1-F1
#
_cell.length_a   1.000
_cell.length_b   1.000
_cell.length_c   1.000
_cell.angle_alpha   90.00
_cell.angle_beta   90.00
_cell.angle_gamma   90.00
#
_symmetry.space_group_name_H-M   'P 1'
#
loop_
_entity.id
_entity.type
_entity.pdbx_description
1 polymer ?
#
loop_
_entity_poly.entity_id
_entity_poly.type
_entity_poly.pdbx_seq_one_letter_code
_entity_poly.pdbx_strand_id
1 'polypeptide(L)'
;MNELISLILALVLLTILISIVMRISYKEEEKIRVQHNIFGYMFMIYLMIALAEVVGFPSLSEWRRLSVLNEAIFNPNINLIPFNDGFDISGILNIIFFMPFGFLLPTLWKKYRSFLRTLSYGIIFSFIIEIGQLFTKNRATDINDLIMNTLGTILGWIIFNFLRKVFKKLTRKTVVDTKAFESKIIKLEPYLYVFIAIISVFII
;
A
#
# COMPACT_ATOMS: atom_id res chain seq x y z
N MET A 1 20.80 -3.28 5.52
CA MET A 1 20.66 -4.73 5.86
C MET A 1 19.25 -5.05 6.32
N ASN A 2 18.66 -4.22 7.18
CA ASN A 2 17.29 -4.39 7.68
C ASN A 2 16.22 -4.31 6.56
N GLU A 3 16.30 -3.33 5.65
CA GLU A 3 15.34 -3.21 4.53
C GLU A 3 15.31 -4.44 3.59
N LEU A 4 16.47 -5.04 3.34
CA LEU A 4 16.52 -6.26 2.53
C LEU A 4 15.84 -7.44 3.25
N ILE A 5 16.04 -7.55 4.57
CA ILE A 5 15.39 -8.59 5.38
C ILE A 5 13.88 -8.35 5.43
N SER A 6 13.41 -7.10 5.55
CA SER A 6 11.98 -6.77 5.54
C SER A 6 11.33 -7.10 4.21
N LEU A 7 12.01 -6.81 3.10
CA LEU A 7 11.56 -7.19 1.77
C LEU A 7 11.47 -8.72 1.60
N ILE A 8 12.50 -9.45 2.03
CA ILE A 8 12.50 -10.92 1.95
C ILE A 8 11.36 -11.49 2.79
N LEU A 9 11.16 -11.00 4.03
CA LEU A 9 10.07 -11.42 4.90
C LEU A 9 8.70 -11.18 4.23
N ALA A 10 8.48 -9.98 3.68
CA ALA A 10 7.23 -9.63 3.00
C ALA A 10 6.96 -10.57 1.81
N LEU A 11 7.98 -10.87 1.00
CA LEU A 11 7.87 -11.76 -0.15
C LEU A 11 7.60 -13.21 0.25
N VAL A 12 8.19 -13.70 1.34
CA VAL A 12 7.92 -15.03 1.89
C VAL A 12 6.48 -15.12 2.40
N LEU A 13 6.04 -14.15 3.22
CA LEU A 13 4.67 -14.10 3.74
C LEU A 13 3.64 -13.98 2.61
N LEU A 14 3.95 -13.18 1.58
CA LEU A 14 3.10 -13.08 0.40
C LEU A 14 3.01 -14.41 -0.36
N THR A 15 4.13 -15.11 -0.52
CA THR A 15 4.16 -16.41 -1.20
C THR A 15 3.31 -17.44 -0.45
N ILE A 16 3.35 -17.44 0.89
CA ILE A 16 2.49 -18.26 1.74
C ILE A 16 1.01 -17.89 1.51
N LEU A 17 0.69 -16.60 1.55
CA LEU A 17 -0.67 -16.10 1.29
C LEU A 17 -1.20 -16.54 -0.08
N ILE A 18 -0.42 -16.31 -1.14
CA ILE A 18 -0.78 -16.71 -2.51
C ILE A 18 -0.99 -18.23 -2.60
N SER A 19 -0.12 -19.03 -1.97
CA SER A 19 -0.26 -20.49 -1.96
C SER A 19 -1.56 -20.94 -1.30
N ILE A 20 -1.95 -20.31 -0.19
CA ILE A 20 -3.23 -20.55 0.50
C ILE A 20 -4.40 -20.12 -0.40
N VAL A 21 -4.35 -18.92 -0.96
CA VAL A 21 -5.38 -18.36 -1.84
C VAL A 21 -5.60 -19.24 -3.07
N MET A 22 -4.52 -19.71 -3.74
CA MET A 22 -4.60 -20.61 -4.88
C MET A 22 -5.24 -21.96 -4.51
N ARG A 23 -4.90 -22.52 -3.34
CA ARG A 23 -5.49 -23.78 -2.86
C ARG A 23 -6.99 -23.64 -2.59
N ILE A 24 -7.41 -22.52 -2.02
CA ILE A 24 -8.83 -22.23 -1.76
C ILE A 24 -9.57 -21.98 -3.08
N SER A 25 -8.98 -21.17 -3.97
CA SER A 25 -9.52 -20.90 -5.30
C SER A 25 -9.77 -22.16 -6.11
N TYR A 26 -8.85 -23.15 -6.03
CA TYR A 26 -9.07 -24.44 -6.67
C TYR A 26 -10.27 -25.21 -6.07
N LYS A 27 -10.44 -25.17 -4.74
CA LYS A 27 -11.53 -25.87 -4.04
C LYS A 27 -12.90 -25.26 -4.28
N GLU A 28 -12.97 -23.93 -4.41
CA GLU A 28 -14.23 -23.20 -4.68
C GLU A 28 -14.56 -23.13 -6.18
N GLU A 29 -13.79 -23.82 -7.04
CA GLU A 29 -13.93 -23.87 -8.51
C GLU A 29 -13.81 -22.51 -9.23
N GLU A 30 -13.67 -21.42 -8.49
CA GLU A 30 -13.41 -20.07 -8.96
C GLU A 30 -11.92 -19.83 -9.20
N LYS A 31 -11.49 -19.70 -10.46
CA LYS A 31 -10.06 -19.66 -10.81
C LYS A 31 -9.43 -18.27 -10.70
N ILE A 32 -8.43 -18.13 -9.83
CA ILE A 32 -7.49 -17.01 -9.83
C ILE A 32 -6.37 -17.29 -10.82
N ARG A 33 -6.06 -16.31 -11.69
CA ARG A 33 -5.06 -16.49 -12.75
C ARG A 33 -3.68 -16.04 -12.27
N VAL A 34 -2.62 -16.65 -12.81
CA VAL A 34 -1.23 -16.32 -12.49
C VAL A 34 -0.88 -14.84 -12.69
N GLN A 35 -1.54 -14.14 -13.63
CA GLN A 35 -1.33 -12.71 -13.82
C GLN A 35 -1.72 -11.88 -12.59
N HIS A 36 -2.74 -12.31 -11.83
CA HIS A 36 -3.09 -11.69 -10.55
C HIS A 36 -1.91 -11.78 -9.58
N ASN A 37 -1.32 -12.97 -9.43
CA ASN A 37 -0.21 -13.21 -8.52
C ASN A 37 1.03 -12.38 -8.89
N ILE A 38 1.37 -12.30 -10.18
CA ILE A 38 2.50 -11.47 -10.66
C ILE A 38 2.29 -9.99 -10.29
N PHE A 39 1.10 -9.45 -10.57
CA PHE A 39 0.77 -8.07 -10.20
C PHE A 39 0.68 -7.90 -8.67
N GLY A 40 0.31 -8.95 -7.94
CA GLY A 40 0.36 -9.00 -6.48
C GLY A 40 1.79 -8.80 -5.97
N TYR A 41 2.77 -9.53 -6.49
CA TYR A 41 4.19 -9.30 -6.14
C TYR A 41 4.64 -7.88 -6.48
N MET A 42 4.25 -7.34 -7.64
CA MET A 42 4.54 -5.94 -7.99
C MET A 42 3.93 -4.96 -6.98
N PHE A 43 2.69 -5.20 -6.55
CA PHE A 43 2.01 -4.38 -5.55
C PHE A 43 2.68 -4.47 -4.18
N MET A 44 3.14 -5.65 -3.78
CA MET A 44 3.87 -5.82 -2.52
C MET A 44 5.22 -5.11 -2.53
N ILE A 45 6.01 -5.29 -3.60
CA ILE A 45 7.30 -4.59 -3.74
C ILE A 45 7.08 -3.08 -3.71
N TYR A 46 6.06 -2.59 -4.42
CA TYR A 46 5.65 -1.20 -4.37
C TYR A 46 5.33 -0.73 -2.94
N LEU A 47 4.48 -1.46 -2.21
CA LEU A 47 4.11 -1.09 -0.83
C LEU A 47 5.33 -1.07 0.10
N MET A 48 6.24 -2.04 -0.04
CA MET A 48 7.48 -2.09 0.74
C MET A 48 8.36 -0.87 0.49
N ILE A 49 8.59 -0.51 -0.78
CA ILE A 49 9.39 0.68 -1.13
C ILE A 49 8.71 1.95 -0.63
N ALA A 50 7.39 2.07 -0.82
CA ALA A 50 6.63 3.24 -0.40
C ALA A 50 6.72 3.45 1.13
N LEU A 51 6.54 2.38 1.91
CA LEU A 51 6.55 2.46 3.38
C LEU A 51 7.96 2.62 3.95
N ALA A 52 8.94 1.86 3.47
CA ALA A 52 10.29 1.85 4.03
C ALA A 52 11.16 3.03 3.57
N GLU A 53 11.16 3.31 2.26
CA GLU A 53 12.14 4.23 1.66
C GLU A 53 11.57 5.63 1.45
N VAL A 54 10.32 5.70 0.98
CA VAL A 54 9.74 6.96 0.53
C VAL A 54 9.15 7.74 1.71
N VAL A 55 8.12 7.17 2.35
CA VAL A 55 7.33 7.93 3.32
C VAL A 55 7.92 7.85 4.74
N GLY A 56 8.69 6.82 5.03
CA GLY A 56 9.36 6.64 6.32
C GLY A 56 8.38 6.22 7.42
N PHE A 57 7.83 5.02 7.27
CA PHE A 57 6.96 4.39 8.28
C PHE A 57 7.79 3.91 9.49
N PRO A 58 7.22 3.88 10.72
CA PRO A 58 7.94 3.41 11.91
C PRO A 58 8.54 2.01 11.76
N SER A 59 9.71 1.81 12.36
CA SER A 59 10.33 0.51 12.54
C SER A 59 10.67 0.24 14.01
N LEU A 60 10.62 -1.04 14.39
CA LEU A 60 10.95 -1.51 15.72
C LEU A 60 12.44 -1.34 16.03
N SER A 61 13.31 -1.43 15.01
CA SER A 61 14.73 -1.14 15.15
C SER A 61 14.97 0.32 15.53
N GLU A 62 14.25 1.26 14.92
CA GLU A 62 14.31 2.67 15.30
C GLU A 62 13.79 2.88 16.72
N TRP A 63 12.64 2.30 17.08
CA TRP A 63 12.11 2.42 18.45
C TRP A 63 13.05 1.86 19.52
N ARG A 64 13.71 0.73 19.23
CA ARG A 64 14.75 0.19 20.11
C ARG A 64 15.92 1.14 20.25
N ARG A 65 16.38 1.75 19.15
CA ARG A 65 17.45 2.76 19.16
C ARG A 65 17.06 3.96 20.02
N LEU A 66 15.87 4.53 19.82
CA LEU A 66 15.34 5.65 20.62
C LEU A 66 15.25 5.29 22.11
N SER A 67 14.77 4.09 22.43
CA SER A 67 14.69 3.62 23.82
C SER A 67 16.06 3.55 24.50
N VAL A 68 17.09 3.06 23.79
CA VAL A 68 18.48 3.01 24.30
C VAL A 68 19.04 4.42 24.51
N LEU A 69 18.66 5.37 23.67
CA LEU A 69 19.07 6.78 23.76
C LEU A 69 18.24 7.59 24.78
N ASN A 70 17.26 6.97 25.46
CA ASN A 70 16.27 7.62 26.33
C ASN A 70 15.48 8.74 25.62
N GLU A 71 15.25 8.60 24.32
CA GLU A 71 14.42 9.50 23.53
C GLU A 71 12.99 8.99 23.43
N ALA A 72 12.04 9.92 23.31
CA ALA A 72 10.63 9.56 23.18
C ALA A 72 10.34 8.93 21.81
N ILE A 73 9.65 7.78 21.83
CA ILE A 73 9.14 7.12 20.61
C ILE A 73 8.03 7.97 19.97
N PHE A 74 7.15 8.52 20.79
CA PHE A 74 6.12 9.46 20.34
C PHE A 74 6.70 10.86 20.30
N ASN A 75 6.86 11.40 19.08
CA ASN A 75 7.44 12.72 18.85
C ASN A 75 6.61 13.45 17.78
N PRO A 76 5.42 13.96 18.15
CA PRO A 76 4.50 14.54 17.18
C PRO A 76 5.06 15.85 16.63
N ASN A 77 5.38 15.84 15.34
CA ASN A 77 5.62 17.04 14.55
C ASN A 77 4.48 17.14 13.53
N ILE A 78 3.53 18.04 13.75
CA ILE A 78 2.26 18.06 13.01
C ILE A 78 2.07 19.40 12.31
N ASN A 79 1.92 19.37 10.99
CA ASN A 79 1.52 20.50 10.17
C ASN A 79 0.12 20.27 9.60
N LEU A 80 -0.88 21.00 10.13
CA LEU A 80 -2.27 20.90 9.68
C LEU A 80 -2.71 22.08 8.81
N ILE A 81 -1.83 23.04 8.53
CA ILE A 81 -2.15 24.21 7.73
C ILE A 81 -1.76 23.90 6.27
N PRO A 82 -2.73 23.73 5.36
CA PRO A 82 -2.42 23.40 3.98
C PRO A 82 -1.57 24.49 3.34
N PHE A 83 -0.50 24.09 2.67
CA PHE A 83 0.42 24.94 1.92
C PHE A 83 1.06 26.07 2.75
N ASN A 84 1.19 25.90 4.07
CA ASN A 84 1.82 26.90 4.95
C ASN A 84 3.26 27.23 4.52
N ASP A 85 4.00 26.20 4.09
CA ASP A 85 5.38 26.33 3.61
C ASP A 85 5.46 26.43 2.07
N GLY A 86 4.31 26.63 1.41
CA GLY A 86 4.18 26.68 -0.05
C GLY A 86 4.03 25.30 -0.70
N PHE A 87 4.39 25.22 -1.98
CA PHE A 87 4.35 23.99 -2.77
C PHE A 87 5.79 23.56 -3.10
N ASP A 88 6.20 22.42 -2.55
CA ASP A 88 7.56 21.88 -2.72
C ASP A 88 7.56 20.61 -3.60
N ILE A 89 8.74 20.28 -4.13
CA ILE A 89 9.02 19.11 -4.96
C ILE A 89 8.62 17.81 -4.23
N SER A 90 8.76 17.77 -2.91
CA SER A 90 8.29 16.66 -2.06
C SER A 90 6.82 16.30 -2.31
N GLY A 91 5.95 17.31 -2.46
CA GLY A 91 4.54 17.10 -2.77
C GLY A 91 4.31 16.46 -4.14
N ILE A 92 5.07 16.85 -5.17
CA ILE A 92 5.01 16.21 -6.50
C ILE A 92 5.45 14.74 -6.40
N LEU A 93 6.50 14.46 -5.63
CA LEU A 93 6.97 13.10 -5.42
C LEU A 93 5.91 12.24 -4.74
N ASN A 94 5.21 12.77 -3.74
CA ASN A 94 4.09 12.08 -3.07
C ASN A 94 2.95 11.73 -4.05
N ILE A 95 2.60 12.65 -4.96
CA ILE A 95 1.68 12.34 -6.07
C ILE A 95 2.19 11.16 -6.89
N ILE A 96 3.46 11.21 -7.33
CA ILE A 96 4.05 10.17 -8.19
C ILE A 96 4.09 8.81 -7.48
N PHE A 97 4.43 8.78 -6.19
CA PHE A 97 4.52 7.55 -5.41
C PHE A 97 3.15 6.96 -5.07
N PHE A 98 2.08 7.75 -4.98
CA PHE A 98 0.73 7.22 -4.76
C PHE A 98 -0.02 6.85 -6.04
N MET A 99 0.45 7.27 -7.23
CA MET A 99 -0.12 6.84 -8.51
C MET A 99 -0.16 5.30 -8.67
N PRO A 100 0.91 4.54 -8.38
CA PRO A 100 0.87 3.08 -8.40
C PRO A 100 -0.21 2.47 -7.48
N PHE A 101 -0.47 3.03 -6.29
CA PHE A 101 -1.54 2.56 -5.42
C PHE A 101 -2.92 2.71 -6.09
N GLY A 102 -3.22 3.93 -6.58
CA GLY A 102 -4.47 4.23 -7.27
C GLY A 102 -4.68 3.40 -8.55
N PHE A 103 -3.58 2.97 -9.18
CA PHE A 103 -3.59 2.12 -10.37
C PHE A 103 -3.73 0.62 -10.05
N LEU A 104 -2.91 0.08 -9.15
CA LEU A 104 -2.81 -1.36 -8.88
C LEU A 104 -4.02 -1.88 -8.09
N LEU A 105 -4.57 -1.10 -7.18
CA LEU A 105 -5.70 -1.49 -6.35
C LEU A 105 -6.94 -1.92 -7.19
N PRO A 106 -7.46 -1.11 -8.14
CA PRO A 106 -8.56 -1.51 -9.03
C PRO A 106 -8.15 -2.49 -10.16
N THR A 107 -6.85 -2.65 -10.41
CA THR A 107 -6.28 -3.64 -11.34
C THR A 107 -6.38 -5.06 -10.77
N LEU A 108 -6.07 -5.21 -9.48
CA LEU A 108 -6.05 -6.48 -8.77
C LEU A 108 -7.43 -6.91 -8.27
N TRP A 109 -8.24 -5.99 -7.72
CA TRP A 109 -9.53 -6.37 -7.12
C TRP A 109 -10.70 -5.57 -7.66
N LYS A 110 -11.73 -6.30 -8.14
CA LYS A 110 -12.91 -5.71 -8.79
C LYS A 110 -13.64 -4.74 -7.88
N LYS A 111 -13.66 -5.00 -6.57
CA LYS A 111 -14.39 -4.19 -5.58
C LYS A 111 -13.89 -2.76 -5.48
N TYR A 112 -12.65 -2.45 -5.89
CA TYR A 112 -12.09 -1.10 -5.83
C TYR A 112 -12.24 -0.31 -7.14
N ARG A 113 -12.76 -0.90 -8.22
CA ARG A 113 -12.84 -0.23 -9.53
C ARG A 113 -13.67 1.05 -9.56
N SER A 114 -14.57 1.24 -8.59
CA SER A 114 -15.30 2.50 -8.43
C SER A 114 -14.34 3.60 -7.96
N PHE A 115 -14.43 4.79 -8.56
CA PHE A 115 -13.63 5.96 -8.21
C PHE A 115 -13.64 6.21 -6.69
N LEU A 116 -14.83 6.34 -6.10
CA LEU A 116 -14.98 6.61 -4.67
C LEU A 116 -14.36 5.54 -3.78
N ARG A 117 -14.32 4.28 -4.23
CA ARG A 117 -13.72 3.19 -3.47
C ARG A 117 -12.20 3.17 -3.57
N THR A 118 -11.63 3.46 -4.75
CA THR A 118 -10.17 3.61 -4.85
C THR A 118 -9.73 4.84 -4.05
N LEU A 119 -10.44 5.96 -4.21
CA LEU A 119 -10.15 7.21 -3.51
C LEU A 119 -10.20 7.04 -1.99
N SER A 120 -11.28 6.46 -1.45
CA SER A 120 -11.41 6.31 0.01
C SER A 120 -10.31 5.42 0.59
N TYR A 121 -9.91 4.37 -0.11
CA TYR A 121 -8.81 3.50 0.32
C TYR A 121 -7.44 4.18 0.20
N GLY A 122 -7.23 5.04 -0.80
CA GLY A 122 -6.02 5.85 -0.90
C GLY A 122 -5.91 6.86 0.24
N ILE A 123 -7.01 7.54 0.58
CA ILE A 123 -7.08 8.45 1.73
C ILE A 123 -6.82 7.70 3.04
N ILE A 124 -7.48 6.55 3.26
CA ILE A 124 -7.28 5.74 4.47
C ILE A 124 -5.83 5.27 4.56
N PHE A 125 -5.25 4.79 3.45
CA PHE A 125 -3.87 4.32 3.44
C PHE A 125 -2.89 5.46 3.74
N SER A 126 -3.04 6.62 3.08
CA SER A 126 -2.22 7.80 3.37
C SER A 126 -2.39 8.25 4.82
N PHE A 127 -3.60 8.26 5.35
CA PHE A 127 -3.85 8.64 6.75
C PHE A 127 -3.21 7.67 7.75
N ILE A 128 -3.17 6.37 7.46
CA ILE A 128 -2.43 5.39 8.28
C ILE A 128 -0.93 5.73 8.29
N ILE A 129 -0.39 6.16 7.16
CA ILE A 129 1.02 6.56 7.07
C ILE A 129 1.29 7.81 7.90
N GLU A 130 0.45 8.85 7.76
CA GLU A 130 0.52 10.08 8.55
C GLU A 130 0.49 9.80 10.07
N ILE A 131 -0.42 8.92 10.52
CA ILE A 131 -0.46 8.49 11.93
C ILE A 131 0.83 7.77 12.33
N GLY A 132 1.35 6.91 11.44
CA GLY A 132 2.62 6.21 11.66
C GLY A 132 3.76 7.19 11.91
N GLN A 133 3.85 8.27 11.14
CA GLN A 133 4.94 9.25 11.24
C GLN A 133 4.99 9.98 12.59
N LEU A 134 3.89 10.04 13.35
CA LEU A 134 3.89 10.53 14.74
C LEU A 134 4.83 9.73 15.68
N PHE A 135 5.17 8.50 15.28
CA PHE A 135 6.07 7.60 15.99
C PHE A 135 7.41 7.41 15.26
N THR A 136 7.74 8.30 14.31
CA THR A 136 8.98 8.25 13.54
C THR A 136 9.75 9.55 13.73
N LYS A 137 10.95 9.47 14.32
CA LYS A 137 11.79 10.64 14.53
C LYS A 137 12.18 11.28 13.17
N ASN A 138 12.23 12.61 13.13
CA ASN A 138 12.56 13.40 11.94
C ASN A 138 11.53 13.31 10.79
N ARG A 139 10.34 12.76 11.04
CA ARG A 139 9.21 12.87 10.13
C ARG A 139 8.17 13.83 10.71
N ALA A 140 7.47 14.53 9.82
CA ALA A 140 6.34 15.37 10.16
C ALA A 140 5.09 14.72 9.56
N THR A 141 4.02 14.72 10.33
CA THR A 141 2.67 14.47 9.82
C THR A 141 2.20 15.77 9.17
N ASP A 142 1.92 15.75 7.87
CA ASP A 142 1.58 16.94 7.09
C ASP A 142 0.28 16.74 6.31
N ILE A 143 -0.67 17.67 6.47
CA ILE A 143 -1.90 17.68 5.69
C ILE A 143 -1.64 17.76 4.18
N ASN A 144 -0.53 18.39 3.77
CA ASN A 144 -0.11 18.46 2.38
C ASN A 144 0.22 17.07 1.85
N ASP A 145 0.90 16.21 2.62
CA ASP A 145 1.22 14.85 2.20
C ASP A 145 -0.05 14.03 1.99
N LEU A 146 -1.03 14.14 2.89
CA LEU A 146 -2.35 13.55 2.71
C LEU A 146 -3.05 14.01 1.42
N ILE A 147 -3.00 15.32 1.12
CA ILE A 147 -3.59 15.90 -0.10
C ILE A 147 -2.86 15.39 -1.34
N MET A 148 -1.53 15.42 -1.35
CA MET A 148 -0.69 14.99 -2.48
C MET A 148 -0.84 13.51 -2.77
N ASN A 149 -0.87 12.67 -1.74
CA ASN A 149 -1.12 11.22 -1.87
C ASN A 149 -2.54 10.93 -2.39
N THR A 150 -3.52 11.75 -1.98
CA THR A 150 -4.89 11.68 -2.51
C THR A 150 -4.92 12.03 -3.99
N LEU A 151 -4.23 13.09 -4.42
CA LEU A 151 -4.09 13.45 -5.83
C LEU A 151 -3.38 12.34 -6.63
N GLY A 152 -2.31 11.75 -6.09
CA GLY A 152 -1.64 10.58 -6.66
C GLY A 152 -2.60 9.42 -6.88
N THR A 153 -3.44 9.11 -5.88
CA THR A 153 -4.48 8.07 -5.99
C THR A 153 -5.47 8.36 -7.12
N ILE A 154 -5.92 9.61 -7.25
CA ILE A 154 -6.84 10.04 -8.31
C ILE A 154 -6.20 9.83 -9.69
N LEU A 155 -4.97 10.30 -9.89
CA LEU A 155 -4.25 10.14 -11.15
C LEU A 155 -3.98 8.67 -11.47
N GLY A 156 -3.61 7.87 -10.48
CA GLY A 156 -3.46 6.42 -10.61
C GLY A 156 -4.75 5.72 -11.07
N TRP A 157 -5.89 6.13 -10.51
CA TRP A 157 -7.19 5.60 -10.93
C TRP A 157 -7.57 6.01 -12.36
N ILE A 158 -7.26 7.25 -12.76
CA ILE A 158 -7.44 7.73 -14.13
C ILE A 158 -6.60 6.88 -15.11
N ILE A 159 -5.33 6.63 -14.77
CA ILE A 159 -4.43 5.75 -15.53
C ILE A 159 -5.02 4.35 -15.65
N PHE A 160 -5.51 3.77 -14.54
CA PHE A 160 -6.22 2.48 -14.58
C PHE A 160 -7.40 2.51 -15.54
N ASN A 161 -8.23 3.56 -15.49
CA ASN A 161 -9.43 3.66 -16.31
C ASN A 161 -9.14 3.81 -17.81
N PHE A 162 -8.01 4.42 -18.17
CA PHE A 162 -7.50 4.45 -19.53
C PHE A 162 -6.95 3.08 -19.94
N LEU A 163 -6.01 2.53 -19.17
CA LEU A 163 -5.32 1.29 -19.50
C LEU A 163 -6.25 0.07 -19.53
N ARG A 164 -7.29 0.01 -18.70
CA ARG A 164 -8.29 -1.09 -18.78
C ARG A 164 -9.04 -1.14 -20.11
N LYS A 165 -9.17 0.00 -20.81
CA LYS A 165 -9.83 0.08 -22.11
C LYS A 165 -8.90 -0.35 -23.24
N VAL A 166 -7.61 -0.06 -23.11
CA VAL A 166 -6.56 -0.43 -24.07
C VAL A 166 -6.18 -1.91 -23.90
N PHE A 167 -5.86 -2.33 -22.67
CA PHE A 167 -5.35 -3.66 -22.32
C PHE A 167 -6.43 -4.58 -21.71
N LYS A 168 -7.64 -4.58 -22.29
CA LYS A 168 -8.81 -5.32 -21.78
C LYS A 168 -8.52 -6.78 -21.41
N LYS A 169 -7.75 -7.48 -22.26
CA LYS A 169 -7.39 -8.89 -22.04
C LYS A 169 -6.57 -9.05 -20.76
N LEU A 170 -5.52 -8.25 -20.57
CA LEU A 170 -4.66 -8.30 -19.39
C LEU A 170 -5.45 -7.92 -18.12
N THR A 171 -6.20 -6.83 -18.15
CA THR A 171 -7.02 -6.37 -17.01
C THR A 171 -8.10 -7.38 -16.60
N ARG A 172 -8.61 -8.18 -17.53
CA ARG A 172 -9.50 -9.32 -17.21
C ARG A 172 -8.75 -10.49 -16.57
N LYS A 173 -7.46 -10.65 -16.83
CA LYS A 173 -6.65 -11.72 -16.23
C LYS A 173 -6.14 -11.37 -14.83
N THR A 174 -5.89 -10.10 -14.56
CA THR A 174 -5.34 -9.65 -13.28
C THR A 174 -6.40 -9.47 -12.20
N VAL A 175 -7.67 -9.27 -12.57
CA VAL A 175 -8.72 -8.94 -11.60
C VAL A 175 -9.30 -10.18 -10.93
N VAL A 176 -9.47 -10.09 -9.61
CA VAL A 176 -10.23 -11.03 -8.79
C VAL A 176 -11.51 -10.36 -8.29
N ASP A 177 -12.64 -11.04 -8.44
CA ASP A 177 -13.90 -10.65 -7.80
C ASP A 177 -14.04 -11.39 -6.47
N THR A 178 -13.54 -10.77 -5.40
CA THR A 178 -13.50 -11.41 -4.08
C THR A 178 -14.89 -11.78 -3.53
N LYS A 179 -15.97 -11.25 -4.12
CA LYS A 179 -17.36 -11.60 -3.74
C LYS A 179 -17.83 -12.93 -4.31
N ALA A 180 -17.18 -13.45 -5.35
CA ALA A 180 -17.50 -14.74 -5.95
C ALA A 180 -17.06 -15.92 -5.08
N PHE A 181 -16.17 -15.67 -4.12
CA PHE A 181 -15.63 -16.67 -3.21
C PHE A 181 -16.43 -16.70 -1.90
N GLU A 182 -16.58 -17.88 -1.31
CA GLU A 182 -17.17 -18.03 0.03
C GLU A 182 -16.14 -17.71 1.11
N SER A 183 -14.88 -18.13 0.90
CA SER A 183 -13.78 -17.95 1.84
C SER A 183 -13.55 -16.50 2.27
N LYS A 184 -13.50 -16.31 3.59
CA LYS A 184 -13.14 -15.03 4.22
C LYS A 184 -11.71 -14.61 3.87
N ILE A 185 -10.79 -15.55 3.68
CA ILE A 185 -9.38 -15.24 3.38
C ILE A 185 -9.27 -14.50 2.03
N ILE A 186 -9.99 -14.95 1.00
CA ILE A 186 -9.99 -14.27 -0.32
C ILE A 186 -10.72 -12.93 -0.25
N LYS A 187 -11.80 -12.83 0.53
CA LYS A 187 -12.47 -11.54 0.80
C LYS A 187 -11.54 -10.51 1.48
N LEU A 188 -10.65 -11.01 2.34
CA LEU A 188 -9.67 -10.21 3.09
C LEU A 188 -8.34 -9.99 2.36
N GLU A 189 -8.09 -10.68 1.25
CA GLU A 189 -6.82 -10.66 0.53
C GLU A 189 -6.23 -9.25 0.37
N PRO A 190 -6.95 -8.21 -0.12
CA PRO A 190 -6.35 -6.89 -0.29
C PRO A 190 -5.81 -6.27 1.00
N TYR A 191 -6.49 -6.51 2.13
CA TYR A 191 -6.05 -6.01 3.44
C TYR A 191 -4.84 -6.79 3.93
N LEU A 192 -4.74 -8.09 3.61
CA LEU A 192 -3.60 -8.92 3.96
C LEU A 192 -2.33 -8.46 3.24
N TYR A 193 -2.41 -7.95 2.00
CA TYR A 193 -1.26 -7.33 1.33
C TYR A 193 -0.74 -6.12 2.10
N VAL A 194 -1.62 -5.19 2.46
CA VAL A 194 -1.25 -3.97 3.21
C VAL A 194 -0.72 -4.34 4.60
N PHE A 195 -1.37 -5.29 5.28
CA PHE A 195 -0.96 -5.77 6.60
C PHE A 195 0.42 -6.44 6.59
N ILE A 196 0.67 -7.32 5.62
CA ILE A 196 1.98 -7.96 5.45
C ILE A 196 3.05 -6.90 5.20
N ALA A 197 2.79 -5.92 4.34
CA ALA A 197 3.75 -4.84 4.08
C ALA A 197 4.06 -4.03 5.35
N ILE A 198 3.03 -3.55 6.05
CA ILE A 198 3.19 -2.77 7.30
C ILE A 198 3.96 -3.57 8.36
N ILE A 199 3.59 -4.83 8.60
CA ILE A 199 4.28 -5.66 9.60
C ILE A 199 5.72 -5.93 9.21
N SER A 200 5.98 -6.19 7.93
CA SER A 200 7.34 -6.51 7.48
C SER A 200 8.25 -5.29 7.61
N VAL A 201 7.75 -4.09 7.29
CA VAL A 201 8.48 -2.83 7.51
C VAL A 201 8.62 -2.53 9.00
N PHE A 202 7.59 -2.77 9.81
CA PHE A 202 7.62 -2.42 11.23
C PHE A 202 8.55 -3.34 12.05
N ILE A 203 8.59 -4.65 11.80
CA ILE A 203 9.32 -5.58 12.68
C ILE A 203 10.85 -5.45 12.58
N ILE A 204 11.37 -4.93 11.46
CA ILE A 204 12.79 -5.00 11.09
C ILE A 204 13.41 -3.61 11.02
#